data_AF-A0A962JUB6-F1
#
_entry.id   AF-A0A962JUB6-F1
#
_cell.length_a   1.000
_cell.length_b   1.000
_cell.length_c   1.000
_cell.angle_alpha   90.00
_cell.angle_beta   90.00
_cell.angle_gamma   90.00
#
_symmetry.space_group_name_H-M   'P 1'
#
loop_
_entity.id
_entity.type
_entity.pdbx_description
1 polymer ?
#
loop_
_entity_poly.entity_id
_entity_poly.type
_entity_poly.pdbx_seq_one_letter_code
_entity_poly.pdbx_strand_id
1 'polypeptide(L)'
;MPKKVLEIVAWGTEGSVKGKKFVATPKDGFYALHSEELAEKIGKPLNYEATKVFVSTLEEAAELILRGGHHIRLFNAEFGQENKRKPSEVEIVWA
;
A
#
# COMPACT_ATOMS: atom_id res chain seq x y z
N MET A 1 11.97 -0.97 -21.66
CA MET A 1 11.97 -0.07 -20.49
C MET A 1 11.09 -0.71 -19.43
N PRO A 2 11.46 -0.72 -18.14
CA PRO A 2 10.53 -1.15 -17.10
C PRO A 2 9.27 -0.27 -17.15
N LYS A 3 8.10 -0.88 -16.99
CA LYS A 3 6.84 -0.13 -16.98
C LYS A 3 6.86 0.83 -15.78
N LYS A 4 6.69 2.12 -16.04
CA LYS A 4 6.63 3.16 -15.00
C LYS A 4 5.28 3.07 -14.29
N VAL A 5 5.29 3.14 -12.96
CA VAL A 5 4.07 3.15 -12.16
C VAL A 5 3.64 4.60 -11.96
N LEU A 6 2.41 4.94 -12.31
CA LEU A 6 1.85 6.26 -12.08
C LEU A 6 1.30 6.38 -10.66
N GLU A 7 0.54 5.38 -10.22
CA GLU A 7 -0.07 5.34 -8.90
C GLU A 7 -0.47 3.92 -8.51
N ILE A 8 -0.60 3.70 -7.20
CA ILE A 8 -1.20 2.51 -6.62
C ILE A 8 -2.42 2.97 -5.86
N VAL A 9 -3.59 2.43 -6.21
CA VAL A 9 -4.87 2.99 -5.78
C VAL A 9 -5.80 1.92 -5.24
N ALA A 10 -6.73 2.34 -4.40
CA ALA A 10 -7.89 1.55 -4.01
C ALA A 10 -9.10 2.46 -3.85
N TRP A 11 -10.29 1.85 -3.87
CA TRP A 11 -11.55 2.58 -3.76
C TRP A 11 -12.26 2.22 -2.46
N GLY A 12 -12.79 3.23 -1.76
CA GLY A 12 -13.62 2.98 -0.59
C GLY A 12 -14.90 2.25 -0.97
N THR A 13 -15.34 1.32 -0.13
CA THR A 13 -16.45 0.40 -0.44
C THR A 13 -17.75 0.76 0.31
N GLU A 14 -17.66 1.61 1.34
CA GLU A 14 -18.77 1.90 2.25
C GLU A 14 -18.63 3.27 2.94
N GLY A 15 -19.70 3.70 3.61
CA GLY A 15 -19.74 4.94 4.39
C GLY A 15 -19.51 6.22 3.58
N SER A 16 -18.97 7.25 4.23
CA SER A 16 -18.64 8.55 3.62
C SER A 16 -17.52 8.46 2.57
N VAL A 17 -16.76 7.37 2.55
CA VAL A 17 -15.65 7.14 1.63
C VAL A 17 -16.01 6.19 0.48
N LYS A 18 -17.27 5.74 0.36
CA LYS A 18 -17.70 4.87 -0.74
C LYS A 18 -17.46 5.54 -2.09
N GLY A 19 -16.76 4.83 -2.99
CA GLY A 19 -16.39 5.34 -4.32
C GLY A 19 -15.30 6.41 -4.30
N LYS A 20 -14.68 6.69 -3.14
CA LYS A 20 -13.60 7.66 -3.01
C LYS A 20 -12.25 7.00 -3.17
N LYS A 21 -11.33 7.72 -3.81
CA LYS A 21 -10.00 7.22 -4.17
C LYS A 21 -9.03 7.30 -3.00
N PHE A 22 -8.31 6.23 -2.76
CA PHE A 22 -7.14 6.19 -1.88
C PHE A 22 -5.91 5.97 -2.75
N VAL A 23 -4.82 6.70 -2.47
CA VAL A 23 -3.60 6.67 -3.26
C VAL A 23 -2.40 6.42 -2.36
N ALA A 24 -1.44 5.62 -2.83
CA ALA A 24 -0.16 5.43 -2.15
C ALA A 24 0.58 6.77 -2.08
N THR A 25 0.81 7.24 -0.87
CA THR A 25 1.51 8.52 -0.61
C THR A 25 2.69 8.25 0.31
N PRO A 26 3.90 8.71 -0.03
CA PRO A 26 5.05 8.51 0.84
C PRO A 26 4.86 9.30 2.13
N LYS A 27 5.26 8.72 3.25
CA LYS A 27 5.35 9.38 4.56
C LYS A 27 6.82 9.39 4.96
N ASP A 28 7.33 10.57 5.32
CA ASP A 28 8.74 10.77 5.66
C ASP A 28 9.71 10.31 4.54
N GLY A 29 9.28 10.43 3.28
CA GLY A 29 10.06 10.03 2.11
C GLY A 29 9.90 8.57 1.66
N PHE A 30 9.12 7.75 2.38
CA PHE A 30 9.00 6.32 2.09
C PHE A 30 7.55 5.85 1.92
N TYR A 31 7.35 4.85 1.08
CA TYR A 31 6.13 4.05 1.03
C TYR A 31 6.25 2.91 2.04
N ALA A 32 5.25 2.79 2.92
CA ALA A 32 5.20 1.74 3.92
C ALA A 32 4.38 0.55 3.39
N LEU A 33 5.03 -0.61 3.33
CA LEU A 33 4.40 -1.89 3.07
C LEU A 33 4.50 -2.77 4.31
N HIS A 34 3.47 -3.55 4.59
CA HIS A 34 3.45 -4.48 5.70
C HIS A 34 3.61 -5.90 5.17
N SER A 35 4.67 -6.59 5.58
CA SER A 35 5.03 -7.92 5.09
C SER A 35 4.38 -9.02 5.94
N GLU A 36 3.60 -9.89 5.28
CA GLU A 36 3.00 -11.08 5.91
C GLU A 36 4.08 -12.06 6.36
N GLU A 37 5.12 -12.26 5.55
CA GLU A 37 6.26 -13.13 5.86
C GLU A 37 6.99 -12.66 7.14
N LEU A 38 7.28 -11.36 7.26
CA LEU A 38 7.92 -10.84 8.47
C LEU A 38 7.03 -11.04 9.69
N ALA A 39 5.73 -10.75 9.56
CA ALA A 39 4.75 -10.92 10.64
C ALA A 39 4.72 -12.37 11.16
N GLU A 40 4.70 -13.35 10.25
CA GLU A 40 4.77 -14.77 10.58
C GLU A 40 6.10 -15.12 11.26
N LYS A 41 7.23 -14.73 10.66
CA LYS A 41 8.58 -15.05 11.15
C LYS A 41 8.85 -14.57 12.57
N ILE A 42 8.36 -13.38 12.92
CA ILE A 42 8.60 -12.78 14.25
C ILE A 42 7.44 -12.98 15.22
N GLY A 43 6.35 -13.63 14.79
CA GLY A 43 5.15 -13.85 15.59
C GLY A 43 4.48 -12.55 16.03
N LYS A 44 4.49 -11.50 15.20
CA LYS A 44 3.86 -10.20 15.49
C LYS A 44 2.74 -9.89 14.50
N PRO A 45 1.70 -9.16 14.93
CA PRO A 45 0.66 -8.70 14.01
C PRO A 45 1.23 -7.81 12.89
N LEU A 46 0.59 -7.88 11.72
CA LEU A 46 1.00 -7.19 10.50
C LEU A 46 1.10 -5.65 10.62
N ASN A 47 0.51 -5.03 11.64
CA ASN A 47 0.53 -3.58 11.86
C ASN A 47 1.70 -3.08 12.71
N TYR A 48 2.54 -3.96 13.27
CA TYR A 48 3.72 -3.54 14.04
C TYR A 48 4.80 -2.93 13.15
N GLU A 49 5.55 -1.96 13.68
CA GLU A 49 6.66 -1.33 12.93
C GLU A 49 7.69 -2.37 12.44
N ALA A 50 7.97 -3.38 13.24
CA ALA A 50 8.92 -4.46 12.91
C ALA A 50 8.49 -5.32 11.72
N THR A 51 7.23 -5.25 11.27
CA THR A 51 6.73 -5.98 10.11
C THR A 51 6.67 -5.11 8.86
N LYS A 52 7.15 -3.86 8.93
CA LYS A 52 7.13 -2.93 7.80
C LYS A 52 8.39 -3.02 6.96
N VAL A 53 8.20 -2.93 5.66
CA VAL A 53 9.23 -2.71 4.65
C VAL A 53 8.99 -1.30 4.09
N PHE A 54 10.04 -0.48 4.12
CA PHE A 54 10.01 0.88 3.59
C PHE A 54 10.73 0.89 2.24
N VAL A 55 10.07 1.43 1.22
CA VAL A 55 10.63 1.58 -0.12
C VAL A 55 10.52 3.03 -0.57
N SER A 56 11.38 3.45 -1.49
CA SER A 56 11.48 4.87 -1.88
C SER A 56 10.68 5.20 -3.14
N THR A 57 10.27 4.17 -3.90
CA THR A 57 9.60 4.35 -5.20
C THR A 57 8.29 3.58 -5.30
N LEU A 58 7.40 4.05 -6.19
CA LEU A 58 6.16 3.32 -6.51
C LEU A 58 6.46 2.01 -7.23
N GLU A 59 7.53 1.96 -8.03
CA GLU A 59 7.97 0.76 -8.73
C GLU A 59 8.34 -0.37 -7.76
N GLU A 60 9.14 -0.08 -6.74
CA GLU A 60 9.49 -1.05 -5.68
C GLU A 60 8.23 -1.49 -4.91
N ALA A 61 7.34 -0.55 -4.59
CA ALA A 61 6.10 -0.86 -3.89
C ALA A 61 5.20 -1.79 -4.75
N ALA A 62 5.06 -1.49 -6.04
CA ALA A 62 4.29 -2.28 -6.99
C ALA A 62 4.86 -3.69 -7.15
N GLU A 63 6.19 -3.83 -7.23
CA GLU A 63 6.83 -5.13 -7.31
C GLU A 63 6.50 -6.01 -6.09
N LEU A 64 6.60 -5.45 -4.88
CA LEU A 64 6.28 -6.17 -3.64
C LEU A 64 4.80 -6.55 -3.54
N ILE A 65 3.89 -5.70 -4.02
CA ILE A 65 2.45 -5.98 -4.11
C ILE A 65 2.18 -7.12 -5.08
N LEU A 66 2.77 -7.08 -6.28
CA LEU A 66 2.58 -8.11 -7.33
C LEU A 66 3.06 -9.49 -6.90
N ARG A 67 4.06 -9.57 -6.00
CA ARG A 67 4.51 -10.83 -5.39
C ARG A 67 3.50 -11.43 -4.39
N GLY A 68 2.51 -10.65 -3.93
CA GLY A 68 1.34 -11.18 -3.24
C GLY A 68 1.40 -11.27 -1.70
N GLY A 69 2.38 -10.65 -1.04
CA GLY A 69 2.55 -10.75 0.43
C GLY A 69 2.70 -9.42 1.19
N HIS A 70 2.40 -8.30 0.54
CA HIS A 70 2.64 -6.96 1.08
C HIS A 70 1.39 -6.10 1.04
N HIS A 71 0.96 -5.62 2.21
CA HIS A 71 -0.17 -4.70 2.31
C HIS A 71 0.35 -3.27 2.30
N ILE A 72 -0.19 -2.41 1.45
CA ILE A 72 0.28 -1.03 1.30
C ILE A 72 -0.60 -0.06 2.09
N ARG A 73 0.03 0.95 2.68
CA ARG A 73 -0.66 2.13 3.21
C ARG A 73 -1.09 3.05 2.07
N LEU A 74 -2.38 3.33 1.97
CA LEU A 74 -2.96 4.30 1.05
C LEU A 74 -3.61 5.44 1.83
N PHE A 75 -3.74 6.60 1.19
CA PHE A 75 -4.29 7.81 1.80
C PHE A 75 -5.36 8.44 0.90
N ASN A 76 -6.46 8.86 1.51
CA ASN A 76 -7.46 9.70 0.89
C ASN A 76 -7.32 11.12 1.47
N ALA A 77 -6.91 12.06 0.61
CA ALA A 77 -6.69 13.45 1.01
C ALA A 77 -7.98 14.24 1.27
N GLU A 78 -9.08 13.89 0.59
CA GLU A 78 -10.38 14.57 0.73
C GLU A 78 -10.95 14.41 2.15
N PHE A 79 -10.80 13.22 2.74
CA PHE A 79 -11.31 12.87 4.07
C PHE A 79 -10.21 12.77 5.14
N GLY A 80 -8.95 12.99 4.77
CA GLY A 80 -7.81 12.89 5.69
C GLY A 80 -7.63 11.49 6.29
N GLN A 81 -8.01 10.43 5.55
CA GLN A 81 -8.06 9.07 6.07
C GLN A 81 -6.99 8.19 5.41
N GLU A 82 -6.28 7.41 6.23
CA GLU A 82 -5.42 6.34 5.76
C GLU A 82 -6.09 4.97 5.87
N ASN A 83 -5.73 4.07 4.96
CA ASN A 83 -6.18 2.69 5.01
C ASN A 83 -5.07 1.75 4.53
N LYS A 84 -4.99 0.58 5.13
CA LYS A 84 -4.10 -0.49 4.70
C LYS A 84 -4.88 -1.42 3.79
N ARG A 85 -4.34 -1.71 2.60
CA ARG A 85 -4.98 -2.57 1.61
C ARG A 85 -4.10 -3.76 1.26
N LYS A 86 -4.72 -4.94 1.19
CA LYS A 86 -4.04 -6.16 0.71
C LYS A 86 -3.81 -6.10 -0.81
N PRO A 87 -2.90 -6.91 -1.37
CA PRO A 87 -2.63 -6.89 -2.81
C PRO A 87 -3.85 -7.04 -3.72
N SER A 88 -4.85 -7.84 -3.33
CA SER A 88 -6.06 -8.04 -4.13
C SER A 88 -7.09 -6.90 -4.05
N GLU A 89 -6.85 -5.88 -3.23
CA GLU A 89 -7.71 -4.70 -3.08
C GLU A 89 -7.13 -3.45 -3.75
N VAL A 90 -5.98 -3.56 -4.40
CA VAL A 90 -5.30 -2.44 -5.04
C VAL A 90 -5.20 -2.61 -6.54
N GLU A 91 -5.20 -1.50 -7.24
CA GLU A 91 -4.94 -1.39 -8.66
C GLU A 91 -3.60 -0.66 -8.86
N ILE A 92 -2.73 -1.21 -9.70
CA ILE A 92 -1.47 -0.56 -10.11
C ILE A 92 -1.71 0.08 -11.47
N VAL A 93 -1.65 1.41 -11.52
CA VAL A 93 -1.85 2.19 -12.73
C VAL A 93 -0.49 2.43 -13.38
N TRP A 94 -0.35 2.02 -14.63
CA TRP A 94 0.89 2.12 -15.41
C TRP A 94 0.85 3.34 -16.34
N ALA A 95 2.03 3.87 -16.68
CA ALA A 95 2.19 4.93 -17.68
C ALA A 95 2.05 4.43 -19.12
#